data_AF-A0A0U2PCW6-F1
#
_entry.id   AF-A0A0U2PCW6-F1
#
_cell.length_a   1.000
_cell.length_b   1.000
_cell.length_c   1.000
_cell.angle_alpha   90.00
_cell.angle_beta   90.00
_cell.angle_gamma   90.00
#
_symmetry.space_group_name_H-M   'P 1'
#
loop_
_entity.id
_entity.type
_entity.pdbx_description
1 polymer ?
#
loop_
_entity_poly.entity_id
_entity_poly.type
_entity_poly.pdbx_seq_one_letter_code
_entity_poly.pdbx_strand_id
1 'polypeptide(L)' 'MKRLPDATPGMAAIALSIILALSIGSAIMAQSYFRYVEVTEAADRCYELGGFPEIEKNGWQMTHFECHTD' A
#
# COMPACT_ATOMS: atom_id res chain seq x y z
N MET A 1 17.56 -35.60 -14.35
CA MET A 1 16.67 -34.88 -13.40
C MET A 1 17.54 -34.39 -12.25
N LYS A 2 17.68 -33.07 -12.06
CA LYS A 2 18.51 -32.49 -10.99
C LYS A 2 17.80 -32.75 -9.66
N ARG A 3 18.40 -33.57 -8.78
CA ARG A 3 17.89 -33.77 -7.42
C ARG A 3 17.94 -32.42 -6.71
N LEU A 4 16.77 -31.93 -6.29
CA LEU A 4 16.71 -30.82 -5.35
C LEU A 4 17.38 -31.30 -4.05
N PRO A 5 18.30 -30.53 -3.46
CA PRO A 5 18.91 -30.91 -2.20
C PRO A 5 17.80 -31.03 -1.15
N ASP A 6 17.84 -32.10 -0.34
CA ASP A 6 16.94 -32.27 0.81
C ASP A 6 17.13 -31.05 1.73
N ALA A 7 16.20 -30.11 1.65
CA ALA A 7 16.24 -28.91 2.48
C ALA A 7 16.04 -29.36 3.92
N THR A 8 17.08 -29.19 4.74
CA THR A 8 16.96 -29.41 6.19
C THR A 8 15.81 -28.55 6.72
N PRO A 9 15.02 -29.03 7.69
CA PRO A 9 13.84 -28.30 8.19
C PRO A 9 14.14 -26.85 8.59
N GLY A 10 15.35 -26.57 9.09
CA GLY A 10 15.80 -25.22 9.39
C GLY A 10 15.95 -24.30 8.17
N MET A 11 16.46 -24.82 7.04
CA MET A 11 16.60 -24.03 5.80
C MET A 11 15.23 -23.70 5.19
N ALA A 12 14.28 -24.64 5.26
CA ALA A 12 12.91 -24.41 4.83
C ALA A 12 12.21 -23.34 5.69
N ALA A 13 12.41 -23.39 7.01
CA ALA A 13 11.86 -22.38 7.93
C ALA A 13 12.42 -20.98 7.64
N ILE A 14 13.73 -20.84 7.45
CA ILE A 14 14.37 -19.56 7.11
C ILE A 14 13.81 -19.01 5.79
N ALA A 15 13.71 -19.86 4.76
CA ALA A 15 13.16 -19.44 3.47
C ALA A 15 11.71 -18.97 3.60
N LEU A 16 10.88 -19.70 4.34
CA LEU A 16 9.50 -19.30 4.61
C LEU A 16 9.41 -17.97 5.36
N SER A 17 10.23 -17.75 6.38
CA SER A 17 10.27 -16.49 7.12
C SER A 17 10.64 -15.31 6.21
N ILE A 18 11.60 -15.48 5.31
CA ILE A 18 12.00 -14.44 4.35
C ILE A 18 10.85 -14.14 3.39
N ILE A 19 10.23 -15.18 2.83
CA ILE A 19 9.09 -15.02 1.91
C ILE A 19 7.94 -14.27 2.61
N LEU A 20 7.64 -14.63 3.85
CA LEU A 20 6.59 -13.99 4.65
C LEU A 20 6.91 -12.52 4.92
N ALA A 21 8.16 -12.21 5.28
CA ALA A 21 8.59 -10.83 5.52
C ALA A 21 8.46 -9.98 4.24
N LEU A 22 8.89 -10.53 3.10
CA LEU A 22 8.81 -9.83 1.81
C LEU A 22 7.35 -9.63 1.36
N SER A 23 6.48 -10.61 1.55
CA SER A 23 5.07 -10.51 1.15
C SER A 23 4.30 -9.50 2.02
N ILE A 24 4.53 -9.49 3.33
CA ILE A 24 3.92 -8.50 4.22
C ILE A 24 4.44 -7.09 3.90
N GLY A 25 5.75 -6.95 3.71
CA GLY A 25 6.37 -5.67 3.36
C GLY A 25 5.83 -5.12 2.04
N SER A 26 5.71 -5.95 1.00
CA SER A 26 5.17 -5.52 -0.29
C SER A 26 3.68 -5.18 -0.22
N ALA A 27 2.87 -5.93 0.54
CA ALA A 27 1.46 -5.62 0.75
C ALA A 27 1.25 -4.30 1.49
N ILE A 28 2.09 -3.98 2.46
CA ILE A 28 2.08 -2.69 3.18
C ILE A 28 2.41 -1.54 2.22
N MET A 29 3.48 -1.68 1.43
CA MET A 29 3.88 -0.66 0.46
C MET A 29 2.81 -0.43 -0.61
N ALA A 30 2.23 -1.51 -1.15
CA ALA A 30 1.16 -1.42 -2.13
C ALA A 30 -0.08 -0.68 -1.57
N GLN A 31 -0.51 -1.03 -0.36
CA GLN A 31 -1.65 -0.35 0.29
C GLN A 31 -1.40 1.12 0.58
N SER A 32 -0.15 1.51 0.88
CA SER A 32 0.23 2.90 1.06
C SER A 32 0.20 3.67 -0.26
N TYR A 33 0.76 3.09 -1.33
CA TYR A 33 0.78 3.68 -2.66
C TYR A 33 -0.63 3.89 -3.24
N PHE A 34 -1.47 2.86 -3.21
CA PHE A 34 -2.84 2.97 -3.73
C PHE A 34 -3.65 4.02 -2.99
N ARG A 35 -3.51 4.13 -1.66
CA ARG A 35 -4.18 5.19 -0.90
C ARG A 35 -3.66 6.58 -1.23
N TYR A 36 -2.36 6.73 -1.45
CA TYR A 36 -1.80 8.02 -1.89
C TYR A 36 -2.36 8.42 -3.25
N VAL A 37 -2.37 7.49 -4.22
CA VAL A 37 -2.91 7.75 -5.56
C VAL A 37 -4.39 8.11 -5.51
N GLU A 38 -5.20 7.39 -4.73
CA GLU A 38 -6.63 7.66 -4.56
C GLU A 38 -6.87 9.07 -3.97
N VAL A 39 -6.13 9.43 -2.93
CA VAL A 39 -6.18 10.77 -2.32
C VAL A 39 -5.81 11.85 -3.32
N THR A 40 -4.73 11.64 -4.07
CA THR A 40 -4.23 12.60 -5.06
C THR A 40 -5.20 12.76 -6.21
N GLU A 41 -5.78 11.67 -6.74
CA GLU A 41 -6.75 11.73 -7.82
C GLU A 41 -8.03 12.46 -7.40
N ALA A 42 -8.51 12.22 -6.17
CA ALA A 42 -9.65 12.94 -5.62
C ALA A 42 -9.36 14.45 -5.48
N ALA A 43 -8.18 14.79 -4.96
CA ALA A 43 -7.73 16.17 -4.81
C ALA A 43 -7.56 16.88 -6.17
N ASP A 44 -6.92 16.22 -7.14
CA ASP A 44 -6.71 16.76 -8.49
C ASP A 44 -8.05 17.05 -9.17
N ARG A 45 -9.04 16.16 -9.05
CA ARG A 45 -10.39 16.39 -9.57
C ARG A 45 -11.06 17.60 -8.90
N CYS A 46 -10.82 17.83 -7.62
CA CYS A 46 -11.33 19.03 -6.93
C CYS A 46 -10.66 20.31 -7.46
N TYR A 47 -9.35 20.28 -7.66
CA TYR A 47 -8.62 21.41 -8.24
C TYR A 47 -9.06 21.71 -9.68
N GLU A 48 -9.37 20.69 -10.48
CA GLU A 48 -9.91 20.86 -11.85
C GLU A 48 -11.27 21.58 -11.87
N LEU A 49 -12.07 21.42 -10.81
CA LEU A 49 -13.33 22.14 -10.64
C LEU A 49 -13.13 23.57 -10.10
N GLY A 50 -11.89 23.98 -9.84
CA GLY A 50 -11.55 25.26 -9.24
C GLY A 50 -11.72 25.29 -7.71
N GLY A 51 -11.92 24.13 -7.09
CA GLY A 51 -12.09 24.01 -5.64
C GLY A 51 -10.81 23.73 -4.87
N PHE A 52 -10.91 23.82 -3.54
CA PHE A 52 -9.87 23.45 -2.60
C PHE A 52 -10.27 22.17 -1.86
N PRO A 53 -9.48 21.09 -1.99
CA PRO A 53 -9.76 19.84 -1.29
C PRO A 53 -9.39 19.94 0.19
N GLU A 54 -10.31 19.52 1.06
CA GLU A 54 -10.08 19.27 2.48
C GLU A 54 -9.98 17.76 2.71
N ILE A 55 -8.86 17.34 3.32
CA ILE A 55 -8.53 15.92 3.48
C ILE A 55 -8.25 15.64 4.94
N GLU A 56 -9.06 14.77 5.54
CA GLU A 56 -8.81 14.22 6.87
C GLU A 56 -8.23 12.80 6.76
N LYS A 57 -7.18 12.54 7.53
CA LYS A 57 -6.49 11.25 7.57
C LYS A 57 -6.40 10.73 8.99
N ASN A 58 -6.73 9.46 9.17
CA ASN A 58 -6.39 8.71 10.37
C ASN A 58 -5.32 7.66 10.03
N GLY A 59 -4.08 7.94 10.44
CA GLY A 59 -2.92 7.14 10.07
C GLY A 59 -2.70 7.15 8.56
N TRP A 60 -2.87 5.99 7.92
CA TRP A 60 -2.73 5.86 6.46
C TRP A 60 -4.06 5.86 5.72
N GLN A 61 -5.19 5.90 6.44
CA GLN A 61 -6.52 5.86 5.83
C GLN A 61 -7.09 7.26 5.71
N MET A 62 -7.59 7.58 4.52
CA MET A 62 -8.40 8.76 4.32
C MET A 62 -9.75 8.50 4.98
N THR A 63 -10.14 9.35 5.93
CA THR A 63 -11.39 9.21 6.67
C THR A 63 -12.45 10.17 6.17
N HIS A 64 -12.02 11.33 5.66
CA HIS A 64 -12.89 12.33 5.11
C HIS A 64 -12.22 13.03 3.94
N PHE A 65 -13.00 13.27 2.89
CA PHE A 65 -12.61 14.07 1.74
C PHE A 65 -13.77 14.98 1.40
N GLU A 66 -13.51 16.27 1.34
CA GLU A 66 -14.45 17.30 0.94
C GLU A 66 -13.80 18.22 -0.09
N CYS A 67 -14.59 18.74 -1.03
CA CYS A 67 -14.12 19.66 -2.07
C CYS A 67 -14.91 20.95 -1.97
N HIS A 68 -14.25 22.02 -1.53
CA HIS A 68 -14.84 23.35 -1.39
C HIS A 68 -14.68 24.11 -2.70
N THR A 69 -15.78 24.38 -3.41
CA THR A 69 -15.77 25.04 -4.75
C THR A 69 -16.33 26.47 -4.70
N ASP A 70 -16.54 26.99 -3.51
CA ASP A 70 -17.28 28.19 -3.14
C ASP A 70 -16.40 29.40 -2.79
#